data_AF-A0A6G3X7D3-F1
#
_entry.id   AF-A0A6G3X7D3-F1
#
_cell.length_a   1.000
_cell.length_b   1.000
_cell.length_c   1.000
_cell.angle_alpha   90.00
_cell.angle_beta   90.00
_cell.angle_gamma   90.00
#
_symmetry.space_group_name_H-M   'P 1'
#
loop_
_entity.id
_entity.type
_entity.pdbx_description
1 polymer ?
#
loop_
_entity_poly.entity_id
_entity_poly.type
_entity_poly.pdbx_seq_one_letter_code
_entity_poly.pdbx_strand_id
1 'polypeptide(L)'
;FEKGLAEFAHRDEVEVVHRSFELDPSRAKGDTALVIDMLAEKYGRTREEAASMEANVAANAQAEGLGYRTEGRDHGSTFDLHRLLHLAKARGRQDELLTLAYRANFAEERSVFDDAVLLDLAVEAGLDADEARAVLADPEAYADDVRTDERE
;
A
#
# COMPACT_ATOMS: atom_id res chain seq x y z
N PHE A 1 9.48 8.88 -9.30
CA PHE A 1 8.53 9.72 -10.06
C PHE A 1 8.56 11.15 -9.53
N GLU A 2 8.23 11.39 -8.25
CA GLU A 2 8.28 12.73 -7.61
C GLU A 2 9.53 13.56 -7.91
N LYS A 3 10.74 12.99 -7.74
CA LYS A 3 11.99 13.68 -8.07
C LYS A 3 12.05 14.11 -9.54
N GLY A 4 11.62 13.23 -10.45
CA GLY A 4 11.56 13.52 -11.88
C GLY A 4 10.49 14.55 -12.23
N LEU A 5 9.32 14.52 -11.57
CA LEU A 5 8.28 15.53 -11.75
C LEU A 5 8.73 16.89 -11.21
N ALA A 6 9.44 16.92 -10.08
CA ALA A 6 9.96 18.16 -9.50
C ALA A 6 10.95 18.88 -10.42
N GLU A 7 11.71 18.13 -11.23
CA GLU A 7 12.65 18.63 -12.24
C GLU A 7 11.98 18.96 -13.58
N PHE A 8 10.71 18.57 -13.77
CA PHE A 8 9.97 18.83 -15.00
C PHE A 8 9.49 20.29 -15.05
N ALA A 9 9.88 21.01 -16.10
CA ALA A 9 9.60 22.45 -16.24
C ALA A 9 8.10 22.80 -16.23
N HIS A 10 7.24 21.87 -16.67
CA HIS A 10 5.78 22.02 -16.73
C HIS A 10 5.05 21.21 -15.67
N ARG A 11 5.69 20.94 -14.52
CA ARG A 11 5.08 20.12 -13.46
C ARG A 11 3.70 20.62 -13.00
N ASP A 12 3.49 21.93 -13.04
CA ASP A 12 2.22 22.55 -12.63
C ASP A 12 1.09 22.28 -13.65
N GLU A 13 1.42 21.73 -14.82
CA GLU A 13 0.48 21.29 -15.87
C GLU A 13 0.22 19.76 -15.82
N VAL A 14 0.86 19.04 -14.90
CA VAL A 14 0.72 17.58 -14.75
C VAL A 14 -0.24 17.27 -13.61
N GLU A 15 -1.29 16.52 -13.93
CA GLU A 15 -2.15 15.89 -12.94
C GLU A 15 -1.70 14.44 -12.73
N VAL A 16 -1.40 14.09 -11.48
CA VAL A 16 -1.07 12.71 -11.09
C VAL A 16 -2.34 12.06 -10.56
N VAL A 17 -2.75 10.95 -11.18
CA VAL A 17 -3.90 10.16 -10.73
C VAL A 17 -3.43 8.77 -10.37
N HIS A 18 -3.51 8.42 -9.09
CA HIS A 18 -3.23 7.07 -8.63
C HIS A 18 -4.41 6.14 -8.91
N ARG A 19 -4.09 4.93 -9.36
CA ARG A 19 -5.02 3.88 -9.73
C ARG A 19 -4.75 2.61 -8.95
N SER A 20 -5.81 1.90 -8.57
CA SER A 20 -5.73 0.64 -7.83
C SER A 20 -5.18 -0.50 -8.70
N PHE A 21 -4.33 -1.34 -8.11
CA PHE A 21 -3.83 -2.56 -8.72
C PHE A 21 -3.43 -3.57 -7.65
N GLU A 22 -4.15 -4.69 -7.55
CA GLU A 22 -3.81 -5.78 -6.64
C GLU A 22 -2.86 -6.79 -7.34
N LEU A 23 -1.68 -7.05 -6.74
CA LEU A 23 -0.78 -8.09 -7.24
C LEU A 23 -1.39 -9.50 -7.13
N ASP A 24 -2.28 -9.70 -6.16
CA ASP A 24 -3.00 -10.94 -5.91
C ASP A 24 -4.44 -10.63 -5.45
N PRO A 25 -5.37 -10.34 -6.38
CA PRO A 25 -6.76 -10.03 -6.06
C PRO A 25 -7.54 -11.25 -5.54
N SER A 26 -6.95 -12.46 -5.59
CA SER A 26 -7.57 -13.69 -5.12
C SER A 26 -7.33 -13.96 -3.63
N ARG A 27 -6.41 -13.22 -3.02
CA ARG A 27 -6.03 -13.40 -1.62
C ARG A 27 -7.15 -12.98 -0.69
N ALA A 28 -7.50 -13.86 0.25
CA ALA A 28 -8.55 -13.57 1.22
C ALA A 28 -8.11 -12.52 2.25
N LYS A 29 -9.07 -11.72 2.75
CA LYS A 29 -8.85 -10.83 3.90
C LYS A 29 -8.40 -11.64 5.12
N GLY A 30 -7.40 -11.13 5.83
CA GLY A 30 -6.82 -11.79 7.01
C GLY A 30 -5.86 -12.95 6.71
N ASP A 31 -5.72 -13.37 5.46
CA ASP A 31 -4.66 -14.30 5.04
C ASP A 31 -3.34 -13.53 4.88
N THR A 32 -2.59 -13.42 5.98
CA THR A 32 -1.27 -12.80 6.01
C THR A 32 -0.16 -13.83 6.20
N ALA A 33 0.98 -13.56 5.58
CA ALA A 33 2.20 -14.34 5.77
C ALA A 33 3.43 -13.43 5.76
N LEU A 34 4.57 -13.94 6.20
CA LEU A 34 5.83 -13.19 6.20
C LEU A 34 6.41 -13.12 4.78
N VAL A 35 6.86 -11.94 4.38
CA VAL A 35 7.42 -11.70 3.03
C VAL A 35 8.58 -12.64 2.73
N ILE A 36 9.49 -12.84 3.69
CA ILE A 36 10.65 -13.74 3.51
C ILE A 36 10.20 -15.18 3.21
N ASP A 37 9.17 -15.67 3.90
CA ASP A 37 8.66 -17.03 3.68
C ASP A 37 7.98 -17.16 2.31
N MET A 38 7.15 -16.18 1.94
CA MET A 38 6.54 -16.16 0.62
C MET A 38 7.56 -16.07 -0.51
N LEU A 39 8.59 -15.24 -0.38
CA LEU A 39 9.64 -15.12 -1.39
C LEU A 39 10.45 -16.42 -1.50
N ALA A 40 10.77 -17.05 -0.38
CA ALA A 40 11.46 -18.34 -0.35
C ALA A 40 10.65 -19.42 -1.07
N GLU A 41 9.35 -19.53 -0.77
CA GLU A 41 8.44 -20.47 -1.43
C GLU A 41 8.27 -20.17 -2.93
N LYS A 42 7.91 -18.92 -3.26
CA LYS A 42 7.60 -18.48 -4.62
C LYS A 42 8.76 -18.67 -5.59
N TYR A 43 10.00 -18.47 -5.13
CA TYR A 43 11.20 -18.55 -5.96
C TYR A 43 12.01 -19.83 -5.74
N GLY A 44 11.55 -20.76 -4.89
CA GLY A 44 12.28 -21.99 -4.57
C GLY A 44 13.66 -21.72 -3.97
N ARG A 45 13.74 -20.75 -3.05
CA ARG A 45 14.98 -20.29 -2.42
C ARG A 45 14.97 -20.59 -0.92
N THR A 46 16.15 -20.54 -0.32
CA THR A 46 16.28 -20.54 1.14
C THR A 46 15.81 -19.21 1.74
N ARG A 47 15.46 -19.21 3.02
CA ARG A 47 15.12 -17.97 3.75
C ARG A 47 16.27 -16.96 3.76
N GLU A 48 17.52 -17.42 3.79
CA GLU A 48 18.70 -16.56 3.76
C GLU A 48 18.87 -15.86 2.40
N GLU A 49 18.64 -16.59 1.31
CA GLU A 49 18.62 -16.00 -0.03
C GLU A 49 17.45 -15.00 -0.20
N ALA A 50 16.26 -15.32 0.31
CA ALA A 50 15.12 -14.40 0.30
C ALA A 50 15.38 -13.13 1.14
N ALA A 51 16.00 -13.27 2.32
CA ALA A 51 16.43 -12.15 3.14
C ALA A 51 17.47 -11.27 2.41
N SER A 52 18.39 -11.89 1.65
CA SER A 52 19.35 -11.16 0.82
C SER A 52 18.67 -10.38 -0.31
N MET A 53 17.59 -10.93 -0.89
CA MET A 53 16.78 -10.21 -1.88
C MET A 53 16.10 -8.98 -1.27
N GLU A 54 15.47 -9.12 -0.10
CA GLU A 54 14.86 -7.98 0.62
C GLU A 54 15.92 -6.93 1.01
N ALA A 55 17.12 -7.34 1.41
CA ALA A 55 18.21 -6.42 1.73
C ALA A 55 18.63 -5.57 0.51
N ASN A 56 18.63 -6.15 -0.70
CA ASN A 56 18.92 -5.40 -1.92
C ASN A 56 17.82 -4.37 -2.23
N VAL A 57 16.55 -4.71 -2.01
CA VAL A 57 15.43 -3.76 -2.17
C VAL A 57 15.54 -2.63 -1.15
N ALA A 58 15.85 -2.97 0.11
CA ALA A 58 16.04 -2.00 1.17
C ALA A 58 17.16 -1.00 0.87
N ALA A 59 18.30 -1.47 0.33
CA ALA A 59 19.41 -0.60 -0.06
C ALA A 59 18.99 0.42 -1.14
N ASN A 60 18.20 -0.01 -2.13
CA ASN A 60 17.66 0.88 -3.16
C ASN A 60 16.68 1.92 -2.58
N ALA A 61 15.77 1.48 -1.69
CA ALA A 61 14.84 2.40 -1.01
C ALA A 61 15.58 3.46 -0.19
N GLN A 62 16.60 3.04 0.56
CA GLN A 62 17.42 3.94 1.39
C GLN A 62 18.23 4.94 0.56
N ALA A 63 18.75 4.53 -0.61
CA ALA A 63 19.41 5.44 -1.54
C ALA A 63 18.47 6.56 -2.03
N GLU A 64 17.16 6.29 -2.07
CA GLU A 64 16.14 7.27 -2.41
C GLU A 64 15.64 8.10 -1.22
N GLY A 65 16.09 7.79 0.00
CA GLY A 65 15.66 8.44 1.25
C GLY A 65 14.40 7.82 1.87
N LEU A 66 14.01 6.61 1.44
CA LEU A 66 12.82 5.92 1.92
C LEU A 66 13.19 4.88 2.98
N GLY A 67 12.34 4.74 4.00
CA GLY A 67 12.46 3.67 4.98
C GLY A 67 12.08 2.31 4.38
N TYR A 68 12.78 1.26 4.80
CA TYR A 68 12.45 -0.12 4.42
C TYR A 68 12.95 -1.07 5.51
N ARG A 69 12.05 -1.83 6.13
CA ARG A 69 12.38 -2.89 7.08
C ARG A 69 12.76 -4.14 6.30
N THR A 70 13.84 -4.80 6.66
CA THR A 70 14.26 -6.06 6.02
C THR A 70 13.70 -7.31 6.71
N GLU A 71 13.09 -7.14 7.87
CA GLU A 71 12.60 -8.23 8.72
C GLU A 71 11.21 -7.92 9.27
N GLY A 72 10.43 -8.96 9.51
CA GLY A 72 9.11 -8.87 10.13
C GLY A 72 8.01 -8.27 9.25
N ARG A 73 8.31 -7.92 7.99
CA ARG A 73 7.29 -7.51 7.02
C ARG A 73 6.36 -8.66 6.69
N ASP A 74 5.08 -8.36 6.69
CA ASP A 74 4.02 -9.23 6.21
C ASP A 74 3.57 -8.84 4.80
N HIS A 75 2.75 -9.71 4.21
CA HIS A 75 1.99 -9.43 3.01
C HIS A 75 0.60 -10.07 3.13
N GLY A 76 -0.38 -9.48 2.46
CA GLY A 76 -1.79 -9.84 2.56
C GLY A 76 -2.60 -9.20 1.43
N SER A 77 -3.92 -9.34 1.50
CA SER A 77 -4.84 -8.68 0.56
C SER A 77 -4.82 -7.17 0.76
N THR A 78 -4.72 -6.39 -0.32
CA THR A 78 -4.74 -4.92 -0.27
C THR A 78 -6.10 -4.32 -0.62
N PHE A 79 -7.13 -5.16 -0.86
CA PHE A 79 -8.43 -4.72 -1.33
C PHE A 79 -9.04 -3.59 -0.48
N ASP A 80 -9.06 -3.76 0.84
CA ASP A 80 -9.64 -2.76 1.75
C ASP A 80 -8.84 -1.45 1.78
N LEU A 81 -7.51 -1.54 1.66
CA LEU A 81 -6.67 -0.35 1.50
C LEU A 81 -7.01 0.39 0.19
N HIS A 82 -7.22 -0.34 -0.91
CA HIS A 82 -7.63 0.26 -2.18
C HIS A 82 -9.02 0.92 -2.07
N ARG A 83 -9.99 0.28 -1.40
CA ARG A 83 -11.31 0.90 -1.16
C ARG A 83 -11.20 2.20 -0.36
N LEU A 84 -10.35 2.22 0.68
CA LEU A 84 -10.07 3.45 1.43
C LEU A 84 -9.33 4.51 0.58
N LEU A 85 -8.46 4.12 -0.36
CA LEU A 85 -7.82 5.06 -1.29
C LEU A 85 -8.83 5.72 -2.24
N HIS A 86 -9.90 5.03 -2.63
CA HIS A 86 -11.00 5.65 -3.40
C HIS A 86 -11.85 6.60 -2.56
N LEU A 87 -12.13 6.26 -1.29
CA LEU A 87 -12.70 7.22 -0.34
C LEU A 87 -11.81 8.46 -0.21
N ALA A 88 -10.50 8.26 -0.02
CA ALA A 88 -9.54 9.33 0.11
C ALA A 88 -9.49 10.22 -1.14
N LYS A 89 -9.53 9.62 -2.33
CA LYS A 89 -9.66 10.33 -3.60
C LYS A 89 -10.90 11.21 -3.66
N ALA A 90 -12.06 10.69 -3.24
CA ALA A 90 -13.30 11.46 -3.16
C ALA A 90 -13.27 12.62 -2.13
N ARG A 91 -12.23 12.68 -1.30
CA ARG A 91 -11.98 13.73 -0.30
C ARG A 91 -10.73 14.56 -0.58
N GLY A 92 -10.05 14.33 -1.70
CA GLY A 92 -8.81 15.03 -2.06
C GLY A 92 -7.64 14.70 -1.12
N ARG A 93 -7.59 13.47 -0.60
CA ARG A 93 -6.58 12.95 0.35
C ARG A 93 -5.89 11.67 -0.11
N GLN A 94 -5.97 11.35 -1.41
CA GLN A 94 -5.45 10.09 -1.95
C GLN A 94 -3.94 9.96 -1.71
N ASP A 95 -3.20 11.04 -1.97
CA ASP A 95 -1.73 11.05 -1.88
C ASP A 95 -1.26 10.92 -0.41
N GLU A 96 -1.95 11.59 0.52
CA GLU A 96 -1.66 11.50 1.95
C GLU A 96 -1.87 10.08 2.47
N LEU A 97 -3.02 9.46 2.16
CA LEU A 97 -3.29 8.08 2.60
C LEU A 97 -2.33 7.10 1.94
N LEU A 98 -2.05 7.26 0.64
CA LEU A 98 -1.12 6.39 -0.08
C LEU A 98 0.29 6.46 0.51
N THR A 99 0.77 7.66 0.82
CA THR A 99 2.08 7.88 1.45
C THR A 99 2.15 7.22 2.83
N LEU A 100 1.11 7.37 3.65
CA LEU A 100 1.02 6.77 4.97
C LEU A 100 0.96 5.23 4.90
N ALA A 101 0.18 4.68 3.98
CA ALA A 101 0.07 3.24 3.78
C ALA A 101 1.39 2.64 3.28
N TYR A 102 2.11 3.31 2.37
CA TYR A 102 3.46 2.91 1.96
C TYR A 102 4.43 2.90 3.15
N ARG A 103 4.42 3.98 3.95
CA ARG A 103 5.27 4.06 5.15
C ARG A 103 4.95 2.93 6.13
N ALA A 104 3.68 2.68 6.41
CA ALA A 104 3.25 1.61 7.30
C ALA A 104 3.70 0.23 6.81
N ASN A 105 3.41 -0.11 5.55
CA ASN A 105 3.71 -1.42 4.97
C ASN A 105 5.22 -1.71 4.84
N PHE A 106 6.03 -0.70 4.50
CA PHE A 106 7.44 -0.91 4.17
C PHE A 106 8.40 -0.51 5.29
N ALA A 107 8.08 0.52 6.09
CA ALA A 107 9.01 1.13 7.02
C ALA A 107 8.63 0.96 8.50
N GLU A 108 7.41 0.52 8.80
CA GLU A 108 6.90 0.38 10.17
C GLU A 108 6.55 -1.08 10.50
N GLU A 109 6.35 -1.38 11.78
CA GLU A 109 6.02 -2.74 12.24
C GLU A 109 4.51 -3.03 12.19
N ARG A 110 3.67 -1.99 12.16
CA ARG A 110 2.21 -2.16 12.09
C ARG A 110 1.78 -2.66 10.71
N SER A 111 0.87 -3.62 10.70
CA SER A 111 0.37 -4.25 9.48
C SER A 111 -0.73 -3.43 8.83
N VAL A 112 -0.62 -3.16 7.52
CA VAL A 112 -1.72 -2.56 6.73
C VAL A 112 -2.84 -3.55 6.41
N PHE A 113 -2.73 -4.79 6.88
CA PHE A 113 -3.75 -5.83 6.72
C PHE A 113 -4.64 -5.97 7.96
N ASP A 114 -4.47 -5.08 8.95
CA ASP A 114 -5.29 -4.95 10.15
C ASP A 114 -6.27 -3.76 10.01
N ASP A 115 -7.56 -4.01 10.25
CA ASP A 115 -8.63 -3.01 10.11
C ASP A 115 -8.46 -1.80 11.03
N ALA A 116 -7.92 -1.99 12.25
CA ALA A 116 -7.67 -0.90 13.17
C ALA A 116 -6.52 -0.02 12.66
N VAL A 117 -5.46 -0.64 12.10
CA VAL A 117 -4.36 0.10 11.48
C VAL A 117 -4.84 0.87 10.25
N LEU A 118 -5.67 0.26 9.40
CA LEU A 118 -6.26 0.95 8.24
C LEU A 118 -7.11 2.15 8.65
N LEU A 119 -7.92 2.01 9.69
CA LEU A 119 -8.72 3.13 10.22
C LEU A 119 -7.82 4.24 10.77
N ASP A 120 -6.78 3.90 11.54
CA ASP A 120 -5.83 4.88 12.08
C ASP A 120 -5.12 5.64 10.95
N LEU A 121 -4.68 4.95 9.90
CA LEU A 121 -4.04 5.56 8.72
C LEU A 121 -5.00 6.48 7.97
N ALA A 122 -6.26 6.09 7.80
CA ALA A 122 -7.29 6.92 7.19
C ALA A 122 -7.50 8.23 7.98
N VAL A 123 -7.58 8.15 9.31
CA VAL A 123 -7.72 9.33 10.17
C VAL A 123 -6.45 10.19 10.16
N GLU A 124 -5.26 9.59 10.17
CA GLU A 124 -3.98 10.29 10.05
C GLU A 124 -3.87 11.05 8.71
N ALA A 125 -4.45 10.50 7.63
CA ALA A 125 -4.58 11.16 6.33
C ALA A 125 -5.62 12.30 6.31
N GLY A 126 -6.36 12.50 7.39
CA GLY A 126 -7.39 13.54 7.53
C GLY A 126 -8.78 13.13 7.04
N LEU A 127 -9.06 11.83 6.92
CA LEU A 127 -10.40 11.33 6.65
C LEU A 127 -11.26 11.31 7.92
N ASP A 128 -12.57 11.38 7.72
CA ASP A 128 -13.53 11.19 8.79
C ASP A 128 -13.53 9.71 9.24
N ALA A 129 -13.46 9.49 10.56
CA ALA A 129 -13.37 8.15 11.13
C ALA A 129 -14.63 7.32 10.90
N ASP A 130 -15.81 7.95 10.84
CA ASP A 130 -17.07 7.26 10.63
C ASP A 130 -17.24 6.89 9.15
N GLU A 131 -16.83 7.75 8.22
CA GLU A 131 -16.76 7.42 6.79
C GLU A 131 -15.81 6.25 6.51
N ALA A 132 -14.58 6.30 7.05
CA ALA A 132 -13.60 5.23 6.87
C ALA A 132 -14.10 3.89 7.45
N ARG A 133 -14.71 3.93 8.65
CA ARG A 133 -15.30 2.74 9.28
C ARG A 133 -16.48 2.20 8.47
N ALA A 134 -17.31 3.06 7.88
CA ALA A 134 -18.41 2.63 7.03
C ALA A 134 -17.90 1.87 5.79
N VAL A 135 -16.81 2.35 5.16
CA VAL A 135 -16.17 1.64 4.04
C VAL A 135 -15.63 0.28 4.49
N LEU A 136 -14.91 0.21 5.62
CA LEU A 136 -14.38 -1.07 6.11
C LEU A 136 -15.49 -2.07 6.50
N ALA A 137 -16.65 -1.58 6.95
CA ALA A 137 -17.80 -2.41 7.34
C ALA A 137 -18.66 -2.89 6.16
N ASP A 138 -18.67 -2.15 5.04
CA ASP A 138 -19.41 -2.48 3.83
C ASP A 138 -18.45 -2.97 2.73
N PRO A 139 -18.38 -4.27 2.43
CA PRO A 139 -17.46 -4.81 1.43
C PRO A 139 -17.73 -4.32 0.01
N GLU A 140 -18.93 -3.80 -0.29
CA GLU A 140 -19.27 -3.27 -1.61
C GLU A 140 -18.85 -1.80 -1.78
N ALA A 141 -18.63 -1.07 -0.67
CA ALA A 141 -18.23 0.33 -0.72
C ALA A 141 -16.90 0.48 -1.45
N TYR A 142 -16.92 1.22 -2.56
CA TYR A 142 -15.81 1.45 -3.50
C TYR A 142 -15.25 0.20 -4.18
N ALA A 143 -15.90 -0.96 -4.07
CA ALA A 143 -15.45 -2.19 -4.71
C ALA A 143 -15.41 -2.06 -6.24
N ASP A 144 -16.48 -1.52 -6.83
CA ASP A 144 -16.57 -1.32 -8.28
C ASP A 144 -15.51 -0.36 -8.82
N ASP A 145 -15.15 0.66 -8.04
CA ASP A 145 -14.10 1.61 -8.42
C ASP A 145 -12.73 0.92 -8.46
N VAL A 146 -12.41 0.10 -7.45
CA VAL A 146 -11.17 -0.70 -7.43
C VAL A 146 -11.12 -1.64 -8.63
N ARG A 147 -12.20 -2.38 -8.89
CA ARG A 147 -12.27 -3.32 -10.02
C ARG A 147 -12.22 -2.61 -11.37
N THR A 148 -12.66 -1.34 -11.43
CA THR A 148 -12.57 -0.54 -12.65
C THR A 148 -11.14 -0.14 -12.93
N ASP A 149 -10.41 0.36 -11.92
CA ASP A 149 -8.99 0.70 -12.06
C ASP A 149 -8.14 -0.50 -12.50
N GLU A 150 -8.42 -1.71 -12.00
CA GLU A 150 -7.66 -2.92 -12.36
C GLU A 150 -7.84 -3.40 -13.82
N ARG A 151 -8.88 -2.93 -14.51
CA ARG A 151 -9.18 -3.31 -15.90
C ARG A 151 -8.64 -2.33 -16.94
N GLU A 152 -8.22 -1.13 -16.51
CA GLU A 152 -7.65 -0.08 -17.37
C GLU A 152 -6.15 -0.34 -17.67
#